data_AF-A0A9J2PUE5-F1
#
_entry.id   AF-A0A9J2PUE5-F1
#
_cell.length_a   1.000
_cell.length_b   1.000
_cell.length_c   1.000
_cell.angle_alpha   90.00
_cell.angle_beta   90.00
_cell.angle_gamma   90.00
#
_symmetry.space_group_name_H-M   'P 1'
#
loop_
_entity.id
_entity.type
_entity.pdbx_description
1 polymer ?
#
loop_
_entity_poly.entity_id
_entity_poly.type
_entity_poly.pdbx_seq_one_letter_code
_entity_poly.pdbx_strand_id
1 'polypeptide(L)'
;MWRHEVPARATCTAQWKRAEELAINSAQAKYLDELCIAVDMNDQPIRSISKRDCHRAETMALHRAFSVFLFTNSGSLILQKRSASKITFPSVWTNSCCSHPLWNNWEMTVGDNWLGVCRAAQRKLRHELGIPQLPIEDMNLMGRFIYKSMSDQKWGENELDYAIVVTNFDAAKLKPNSEEVEETMVVDREQLKDMVAGFPGLTMHTIWSRANAVFAFMLSALSAMTFCVFLSSVFLPNSAPVVLSARNVRVKSMVDYASNGARSDVAMAELSIDVDVTPIFNWNVKQLFLYLAAEYSTPSNPVNQVKCSTPLNPVVLWDKIVMRGDWSTIHEEHTTPKYFFMDDGTNLLDHPNVTLVLRWNVIPNAGYLALAQGEGQHIVKFPSTYYTGRF
;
A
#
# COMPACT_ATOMS: atom_id res chain seq x y z
N MET A 1 67.86 8.35 23.50
CA MET A 1 66.77 7.54 22.92
C MET A 1 65.67 8.51 22.52
N TRP A 2 65.50 8.74 21.22
CA TRP A 2 64.64 9.77 20.65
C TRP A 2 63.15 9.47 20.87
N ARG A 3 62.40 10.44 21.41
CA ARG A 3 60.96 10.57 21.16
C ARG A 3 60.63 12.04 20.94
N HIS A 4 60.26 12.36 19.71
CA HIS A 4 59.66 13.61 19.32
C HIS A 4 58.26 13.74 19.95
N GLU A 5 58.02 14.79 20.72
CA GLU A 5 56.67 15.28 20.98
C GLU A 5 56.23 16.15 19.80
N VAL A 6 55.12 15.77 19.17
CA VAL A 6 54.44 16.56 18.14
C VAL A 6 53.48 17.52 18.85
N PRO A 7 53.55 18.85 18.63
CA PRO A 7 52.58 19.77 19.22
C PRO A 7 51.19 19.48 18.65
N ALA A 8 50.20 19.39 19.53
CA ALA A 8 48.80 19.25 19.15
C ALA A 8 48.36 20.38 18.21
N ARG A 9 47.84 20.00 17.04
CA ARG A 9 47.10 20.88 16.10
C ARG A 9 45.81 21.37 16.76
N ALA A 10 45.93 22.33 17.67
CA ALA A 10 44.87 23.30 17.90
C ALA A 10 44.92 24.33 16.77
N THR A 11 43.75 24.81 16.34
CA THR A 11 43.54 25.97 15.45
C THR A 11 43.74 25.73 13.94
N CYS A 12 42.73 25.10 13.30
CA CYS A 12 42.40 25.36 11.90
C CYS A 12 40.88 25.25 11.68
N THR A 13 40.25 24.22 12.26
CA THR A 13 38.79 24.00 12.24
C THR A 13 37.97 25.07 12.97
N ALA A 14 38.48 25.61 14.09
CA ALA A 14 37.82 26.71 14.81
C ALA A 14 37.91 28.06 14.07
N GLN A 15 38.98 28.27 13.28
CA GLN A 15 39.15 29.48 12.48
C GLN A 15 38.24 29.46 11.24
N TRP A 16 38.02 28.31 10.62
CA TRP A 16 37.09 28.17 9.49
C TRP A 16 35.64 28.34 9.91
N LYS A 17 35.23 27.77 11.05
CA LYS A 17 33.88 28.01 11.64
C LYS A 17 33.63 29.51 11.87
N ARG A 18 34.64 30.25 12.35
CA ARG A 18 34.55 31.69 12.65
C ARG A 18 34.62 32.57 11.39
N ALA A 19 35.25 32.10 10.32
CA ALA A 19 35.35 32.79 9.03
C ALA A 19 34.09 32.60 8.16
N GLU A 20 33.39 31.47 8.26
CA GLU A 20 32.08 31.24 7.59
C GLU A 20 30.94 32.03 8.26
N GLU A 21 30.99 32.22 9.59
CA GLU A 21 30.03 33.07 10.33
C GLU A 21 30.06 34.54 9.90
N LEU A 22 31.15 35.01 9.29
CA LEU A 22 31.32 36.38 8.80
C LEU A 22 30.56 36.68 7.50
N ALA A 23 29.99 35.68 6.81
CA ALA A 23 29.18 35.87 5.61
C ALA A 23 27.67 35.98 5.88
N ILE A 24 27.21 35.62 7.09
CA ILE A 24 25.84 35.84 7.52
C ILE A 24 25.80 37.22 8.19
N ASN A 25 24.91 38.11 7.75
CA ASN A 25 24.74 39.40 8.40
C ASN A 25 24.54 39.19 9.91
N SER A 26 25.30 39.90 10.74
CA SER A 26 25.39 39.70 12.19
C SER A 26 24.04 39.69 12.93
N ALA A 27 23.00 40.29 12.33
CA ALA A 27 21.62 40.24 12.83
C ALA A 27 20.94 38.88 12.59
N GLN A 28 21.05 38.31 11.38
CA GLN A 28 20.43 37.00 11.06
C GLN A 28 21.10 35.84 11.79
N ALA A 29 22.40 35.95 12.08
CA ALA A 29 23.11 34.99 12.92
C ALA A 29 22.55 34.94 14.34
N LYS A 30 22.14 36.07 14.91
CA LYS A 30 21.49 36.12 16.24
C LYS A 30 20.12 35.44 16.24
N TYR A 31 19.37 35.54 15.14
CA TYR A 31 18.07 34.88 15.03
C TYR A 31 18.15 33.35 14.94
N LEU A 32 19.30 32.78 14.58
CA LEU A 32 19.50 31.33 14.57
C LEU A 32 19.45 30.71 15.97
N ASP A 33 19.68 31.50 17.01
CA ASP A 33 19.68 31.05 18.39
C ASP A 33 18.28 31.17 19.05
N GLU A 34 17.29 31.70 18.32
CA GLU A 34 15.90 31.68 18.76
C GLU A 34 15.41 30.24 18.96
N LEU A 35 14.64 30.01 20.02
CA LEU A 35 14.12 28.69 20.35
C LEU A 35 12.74 28.49 19.69
N CYS A 36 12.66 27.54 18.77
CA CYS A 36 11.44 27.07 18.16
C CYS A 36 10.79 25.95 18.99
N ILE A 37 9.53 25.66 18.70
CA ILE A 37 8.76 24.58 19.33
C ILE A 37 8.87 23.32 18.46
N ALA A 38 9.65 22.33 18.89
CA ALA A 38 9.66 21.02 18.24
C ALA A 38 8.35 20.27 18.55
N VAL A 39 7.76 19.65 17.53
CA VAL A 39 6.46 18.96 17.64
C VAL A 39 6.50 17.57 17.01
N ASP A 40 5.54 16.72 17.39
CA ASP A 40 5.25 15.49 16.66
C ASP A 40 4.27 15.73 15.50
N MET A 41 3.92 14.66 14.77
CA MET A 41 2.96 14.74 13.64
C MET A 41 1.53 15.10 14.07
N ASN A 42 1.21 15.04 15.36
CA ASN A 42 -0.09 15.41 15.93
C ASN A 42 -0.08 16.82 16.54
N ASP A 43 0.98 17.59 16.28
CA ASP A 43 1.22 18.92 16.83
C ASP A 43 1.34 18.97 18.37
N GLN A 44 1.82 17.90 19.00
CA GLN A 44 2.14 17.93 20.42
C GLN A 44 3.54 18.50 20.63
N PRO A 45 3.72 19.54 21.48
CA PRO A 45 5.03 20.12 21.75
C PRO A 45 5.90 19.12 22.53
N ILE A 46 7.10 18.86 22.03
CA ILE A 46 8.04 17.89 22.59
C ILE A 46 9.11 18.60 23.44
N ARG A 47 9.80 19.58 22.85
CA ARG A 47 10.95 20.28 23.45
C ARG A 47 11.25 21.59 22.72
N SER A 48 12.06 22.44 23.36
CA SER A 48 12.72 23.54 22.66
C SER A 48 13.82 23.02 21.73
N ILE A 49 14.05 23.76 20.66
CA ILE A 49 15.13 23.51 19.72
C ILE A 49 15.57 24.83 19.08
N SER A 50 16.85 25.01 18.81
CA SER A 50 17.33 26.21 18.13
C SER A 50 16.75 26.28 16.71
N LYS A 51 16.49 27.49 16.22
CA LYS A 51 16.11 27.72 14.83
C LYS A 51 17.14 27.13 13.88
N ARG A 52 18.43 27.25 14.22
CA ARG A 52 19.53 26.62 13.50
C ARG A 52 19.30 25.12 13.27
N ASP A 53 19.05 24.37 14.34
CA ASP A 53 18.87 22.92 14.26
C ASP A 53 17.52 22.51 13.66
N CYS A 54 16.53 23.40 13.66
CA CYS A 54 15.29 23.17 12.92
C CYS A 54 15.51 23.18 11.40
N HIS A 55 16.41 24.04 10.91
CA HIS A 55 16.56 24.33 9.49
C HIS A 55 17.81 23.69 8.88
N ARG A 56 18.72 23.14 9.69
CA ARG A 56 19.92 22.47 9.19
C ARG A 56 19.57 21.14 8.52
N ALA A 57 20.16 20.86 7.35
CA ALA A 57 19.90 19.65 6.57
C ALA A 57 20.13 18.34 7.36
N GLU A 58 21.12 18.32 8.27
CA GLU A 58 21.46 17.13 9.04
C GLU A 58 20.41 16.79 10.11
N THR A 59 19.67 17.78 10.60
CA THR A 59 18.70 17.62 11.69
C THR A 59 17.26 17.73 11.20
N MET A 60 16.93 18.81 10.48
CA MET A 60 15.61 19.13 9.95
C MET A 60 14.45 18.70 10.86
N ALA A 61 14.52 19.11 12.13
CA ALA A 61 13.55 18.68 13.12
C ALA A 61 12.16 19.24 12.78
N LEU A 62 11.13 18.42 12.94
CA LEU A 62 9.76 18.89 12.79
C LEU A 62 9.46 19.92 13.89
N HIS A 63 9.08 21.12 13.47
CA HIS A 63 8.79 22.24 14.37
C HIS A 63 7.55 23.00 13.90
N ARG A 64 6.92 23.71 14.84
CA ARG A 64 5.72 24.49 14.56
C ARG A 64 6.09 25.77 13.81
N ALA A 65 5.31 26.11 12.79
CA ALA A 65 5.45 27.33 11.99
C ALA A 65 4.08 27.98 11.73
N PHE A 66 4.08 29.15 11.12
CA PHE A 66 2.88 29.79 10.59
C PHE A 66 3.16 30.51 9.27
N SER A 67 2.12 30.59 8.45
CA SER A 67 2.07 31.30 7.18
C SER A 67 0.86 32.23 7.16
N VAL A 68 1.12 33.53 7.10
CA VAL A 68 0.09 34.59 7.02
C VAL A 68 -0.18 34.94 5.57
N PHE A 69 -1.47 35.09 5.23
CA PHE A 69 -2.00 35.57 3.97
C PHE A 69 -2.85 36.82 4.24
N LEU A 70 -2.33 37.99 3.89
CA LEU A 70 -3.03 39.27 3.98
C LEU A 70 -3.75 39.56 2.65
N PHE A 71 -5.07 39.65 2.71
CA PHE A 71 -5.91 40.05 1.58
C PHE A 71 -6.40 41.46 1.75
N THR A 72 -6.26 42.25 0.69
CA THR A 72 -6.82 43.61 0.60
C THR A 72 -8.35 43.59 0.48
N ASN A 73 -8.99 44.76 0.63
CA ASN A 73 -10.45 44.91 0.46
C ASN A 73 -10.94 44.47 -0.94
N SER A 74 -10.08 44.49 -1.96
CA SER A 74 -10.39 44.03 -3.33
C SER A 74 -10.22 42.51 -3.52
N GLY A 75 -9.81 41.78 -2.48
CA GLY A 75 -9.51 40.35 -2.56
C GLY A 75 -8.14 40.03 -3.16
N SER A 76 -7.28 41.03 -3.37
CA SER A 76 -5.90 40.84 -3.84
C SER A 76 -4.99 40.44 -2.67
N LEU A 77 -4.08 39.49 -2.91
CA LEU A 77 -3.12 38.95 -1.94
C LEU A 77 -1.86 39.82 -1.90
N ILE A 78 -1.33 40.05 -0.70
CA ILE A 78 -0.04 40.71 -0.50
C ILE A 78 1.05 39.66 -0.42
N LEU A 79 2.02 39.71 -1.32
CA LEU A 79 3.22 38.88 -1.33
C LEU A 79 4.42 39.67 -0.82
N GLN A 80 5.39 38.97 -0.23
CA GLN A 80 6.69 39.53 0.08
C GLN A 80 7.79 38.82 -0.71
N LYS A 81 8.78 39.58 -1.17
CA LYS A 81 10.06 39.06 -1.65
C LYS A 81 11.03 39.09 -0.48
N ARG A 82 11.50 37.91 -0.08
CA ARG A 82 12.44 37.75 1.04
C ARG A 82 13.74 38.51 0.75
N SER A 83 14.35 39.13 1.77
CA SER A 83 15.65 39.78 1.58
C SER A 83 16.74 38.80 1.15
N ALA A 84 17.75 39.29 0.43
CA ALA A 84 18.92 38.50 0.05
C ALA A 84 19.74 38.03 1.26
N SER A 85 19.58 38.67 2.42
CA SER A 85 20.25 38.30 3.67
C SER A 85 19.60 37.15 4.43
N LYS A 86 18.44 36.64 3.98
CA LYS A 86 17.80 35.47 4.62
C LYS A 86 18.64 34.20 4.41
N ILE A 87 18.71 33.39 5.46
CA ILE A 87 19.47 32.14 5.44
C ILE A 87 18.77 31.07 4.59
N THR A 88 17.45 30.89 4.78
CA THR A 88 16.62 30.02 3.93
C THR A 88 15.92 30.85 2.85
N PHE A 89 15.94 30.35 1.62
CA PHE A 89 15.24 30.91 0.45
C PHE A 89 15.43 32.44 0.28
N PRO A 90 16.66 32.95 0.10
CA PRO A 90 16.89 34.38 -0.15
C PRO A 90 16.30 34.84 -1.49
N SER A 91 15.76 36.07 -1.53
CA SER A 91 15.19 36.69 -2.75
C SER A 91 14.05 35.92 -3.44
N VAL A 92 13.38 35.02 -2.71
CA VAL A 92 12.20 34.28 -3.18
C VAL A 92 10.91 35.02 -2.82
N TRP A 93 9.96 35.07 -3.75
CA TRP A 93 8.59 35.53 -3.52
C TRP A 93 7.80 34.49 -2.73
N THR A 94 7.16 34.91 -1.64
CA THR A 94 6.35 34.06 -0.76
C THR A 94 5.10 34.80 -0.30
N ASN A 95 4.21 34.11 0.41
CA ASN A 95 3.06 34.70 1.09
C ASN A 95 3.46 35.82 2.07
N SER A 96 2.48 36.53 2.61
CA SER A 96 2.71 37.82 3.28
C SER A 96 3.73 37.78 4.42
N CYS A 97 3.73 36.76 5.27
CA CYS A 97 4.73 36.59 6.33
C CYS A 97 4.78 35.13 6.80
N CYS A 98 5.98 34.57 6.97
CA CYS A 98 6.20 33.22 7.50
C CYS A 98 7.20 33.26 8.64
N SER A 99 6.91 32.57 9.74
CA SER A 99 7.87 32.39 10.82
C SER A 99 7.42 31.32 11.81
N HIS A 100 7.96 31.38 13.03
CA HIS A 100 7.83 30.37 14.05
C HIS A 100 7.30 30.99 15.34
N PRO A 101 6.36 30.32 16.04
CA PRO A 101 6.13 30.59 17.45
C PRO A 101 7.35 30.16 18.27
N LEU A 102 7.72 31.00 19.22
CA LEU A 102 8.87 30.80 20.09
C LEU A 102 8.52 29.91 21.28
N TRP A 103 9.51 29.16 21.77
CA TRP A 103 9.42 28.40 23.01
C TRP A 103 9.41 29.33 24.23
N ASN A 104 8.27 29.93 24.50
CA ASN A 104 8.01 30.72 25.70
C ASN A 104 6.54 30.61 26.12
N ASN A 105 6.22 30.95 27.37
CA ASN A 105 4.86 30.81 27.90
C ASN A 105 3.79 31.60 27.10
N TRP A 106 4.19 32.67 26.40
CA TRP A 106 3.28 33.54 25.67
C TRP A 106 2.85 32.96 24.31
N GLU A 107 3.79 32.37 23.57
CA GLU A 107 3.60 31.81 22.22
C GLU A 107 3.38 30.30 22.21
N MET A 108 3.66 29.62 23.31
CA MET A 108 3.29 28.20 23.52
C MET A 108 1.85 28.02 23.99
N THR A 109 1.09 29.10 24.22
CA THR A 109 -0.30 29.01 24.70
C THR A 109 -1.18 28.30 23.67
N VAL A 110 -1.67 27.11 24.02
CA VAL A 110 -2.69 26.34 23.28
C VAL A 110 -4.04 26.62 23.94
N GLY A 111 -4.58 27.82 23.73
CA GLY A 111 -5.94 28.19 24.12
C GLY A 111 -6.92 28.08 22.95
N ASP A 112 -8.17 28.49 23.16
CA ASP A 112 -9.15 28.64 22.08
C ASP A 112 -8.53 29.47 20.93
N ASN A 113 -8.66 28.95 19.71
CA ASN A 113 -8.14 29.55 18.47
C ASN A 113 -6.61 29.69 18.34
N TRP A 114 -5.82 28.80 18.95
CA TRP A 114 -4.36 28.73 18.70
C TRP A 114 -3.63 30.05 18.97
N LEU A 115 -4.04 30.72 20.05
CA LEU A 115 -3.63 32.06 20.45
C LEU A 115 -2.11 32.31 20.40
N GLY A 116 -1.30 31.32 20.78
CA GLY A 116 0.16 31.41 20.74
C GLY A 116 0.72 31.65 19.33
N VAL A 117 0.15 31.00 18.32
CA VAL A 117 0.56 31.15 16.92
C VAL A 117 0.16 32.52 16.38
N CYS A 118 -1.07 32.99 16.68
CA CYS A 118 -1.52 34.32 16.27
C CYS A 118 -0.69 35.44 16.93
N ARG A 119 -0.26 35.27 18.18
CA ARG A 119 0.68 36.20 18.85
C ARG A 119 2.04 36.24 18.14
N ALA A 120 2.56 35.09 17.74
CA ALA A 120 3.80 35.01 16.97
C ALA A 120 3.66 35.69 15.60
N ALA A 121 2.53 35.47 14.92
CA ALA A 121 2.19 36.16 13.68
C ALA A 121 2.11 37.68 13.87
N GLN A 122 1.43 38.18 14.90
CA GLN A 122 1.37 39.61 15.23
C GLN A 122 2.77 40.21 15.43
N ARG A 123 3.64 39.53 16.20
CA ARG A 123 5.03 39.95 16.43
C ARG A 123 5.80 40.06 15.12
N LYS A 124 5.69 39.05 14.25
CA LYS A 124 6.47 38.97 13.01
C LYS A 124 5.93 39.86 11.90
N LEU A 125 4.62 40.06 11.80
CA LEU A 125 4.02 41.06 10.92
C LEU A 125 4.47 42.48 11.27
N ARG A 126 4.60 42.79 12.57
CA ARG A 126 5.17 44.05 13.03
C ARG A 126 6.66 44.16 12.68
N HIS A 127 7.41 43.08 12.82
CA HIS A 127 8.86 43.08 12.59
C HIS A 127 9.25 43.11 11.10
N GLU A 128 8.61 42.29 10.25
CA GLU A 128 8.94 42.15 8.83
C GLU A 128 8.23 43.19 7.96
N LEU A 129 6.93 43.42 8.20
CA LEU A 129 6.09 44.29 7.37
C LEU A 129 5.76 45.64 8.02
N GLY A 130 6.24 45.90 9.23
CA GLY A 130 6.01 47.16 9.93
C GLY A 130 4.55 47.42 10.34
N ILE A 131 3.71 46.38 10.36
CA ILE A 131 2.27 46.51 10.60
C ILE A 131 2.03 46.82 12.08
N PRO A 132 1.39 47.96 12.42
CA PRO A 132 1.07 48.28 13.80
C PRO A 132 -0.05 47.36 14.31
N GLN A 133 0.24 46.67 15.42
CA GLN A 133 -0.66 45.82 16.23
C GLN A 133 -1.95 45.35 15.54
N LEU A 134 -1.83 44.35 14.66
CA LEU A 134 -2.99 43.70 14.05
C LEU A 134 -3.77 42.93 15.13
N PRO A 135 -5.08 43.17 15.33
CA PRO A 135 -5.89 42.43 16.28
C PRO A 135 -5.86 40.93 16.00
N ILE A 136 -5.77 40.12 17.07
CA ILE A 136 -5.74 38.65 16.94
C ILE A 136 -7.09 38.12 16.42
N GLU A 137 -8.18 38.80 16.72
CA GLU A 137 -9.53 38.47 16.25
C GLU A 137 -9.68 38.58 14.72
N ASP A 138 -8.85 39.39 14.06
CA ASP A 138 -8.83 39.51 12.60
C ASP A 138 -8.03 38.37 11.92
N MET A 139 -7.30 37.57 12.71
CA MET A 139 -6.49 36.45 12.23
C MET A 139 -7.30 35.17 12.20
N ASN A 140 -7.82 34.84 11.02
CA ASN A 140 -8.61 33.63 10.81
C ASN A 140 -7.70 32.44 10.55
N LEU A 141 -7.71 31.45 11.43
CA LEU A 141 -6.97 30.23 11.21
C LEU A 141 -7.74 29.28 10.28
N MET A 142 -7.20 29.02 9.10
CA MET A 142 -7.84 28.17 8.09
C MET A 142 -7.56 26.68 8.29
N GLY A 143 -6.40 26.35 8.85
CA GLY A 143 -5.98 24.97 9.07
C GLY A 143 -4.47 24.85 9.26
N ARG A 144 -3.99 23.61 9.22
CA ARG A 144 -2.57 23.27 9.37
C ARG A 144 -2.15 22.18 8.40
N PHE A 145 -0.92 22.21 7.93
CA PHE A 145 -0.35 21.21 7.03
C PHE A 145 1.11 20.93 7.39
N ILE A 146 1.58 19.73 7.06
CA ILE A 146 2.98 19.34 7.27
C ILE A 146 3.66 19.34 5.90
N TYR A 147 4.81 20.01 5.80
CA TYR A 147 5.62 19.97 4.59
C TYR A 147 7.12 19.91 4.92
N LYS A 148 7.90 19.45 3.95
CA LYS A 148 9.36 19.40 4.03
C LYS A 148 9.95 19.86 2.71
N SER A 149 10.90 20.79 2.75
CA SER A 149 11.54 21.37 1.57
C SER A 149 13.01 21.67 1.83
N MET A 150 13.85 21.53 0.81
CA MET A 150 15.26 21.94 0.90
C MET A 150 15.43 23.29 0.23
N SER A 151 16.12 24.22 0.91
CA SER A 151 16.55 25.50 0.32
C SER A 151 17.82 25.31 -0.50
N ASP A 152 18.79 24.60 0.07
CA ASP A 152 20.04 24.23 -0.59
C ASP A 152 20.56 22.90 0.02
N GLN A 153 21.86 22.60 -0.09
CA GLN A 153 22.43 21.37 0.49
C GLN A 153 22.60 21.44 2.02
N LYS A 154 22.60 22.63 2.61
CA LYS A 154 22.88 22.89 4.04
C LYS A 154 21.61 23.24 4.83
N TRP A 155 20.61 23.84 4.18
CA TRP A 155 19.43 24.40 4.81
C TRP A 155 18.13 23.92 4.17
N GLY A 156 17.09 23.77 4.98
CA GLY A 156 15.74 23.42 4.56
C GLY A 156 14.71 23.73 5.64
N GLU A 157 13.47 23.29 5.39
CA GLU A 157 12.31 23.45 6.24
C GLU A 157 11.66 22.09 6.46
N ASN A 158 11.22 21.83 7.69
CA ASN A 158 10.38 20.69 8.04
C ASN A 158 9.37 21.14 9.09
N GLU A 159 8.20 21.54 8.63
CA GLU A 159 7.29 22.36 9.42
C GLU A 159 5.91 21.73 9.51
N LEU A 160 5.29 21.89 10.68
CA LEU A 160 3.86 21.83 10.86
C LEU A 160 3.36 23.28 10.86
N ASP A 161 2.83 23.70 9.71
CA ASP A 161 2.56 25.10 9.38
C ASP A 161 1.08 25.44 9.55
N TYR A 162 0.81 26.54 10.23
CA TYR A 162 -0.51 27.11 10.49
C TYR A 162 -0.85 28.19 9.44
N ALA A 163 -1.89 27.96 8.65
CA ALA A 163 -2.36 28.91 7.64
C ALA A 163 -3.29 29.95 8.28
N ILE A 164 -2.83 31.21 8.35
CA ILE A 164 -3.55 32.34 8.93
C ILE A 164 -3.98 33.29 7.81
N VAL A 165 -5.26 33.63 7.74
CA VAL A 165 -5.83 34.54 6.76
C VAL A 165 -6.36 35.80 7.45
N VAL A 166 -5.94 36.95 6.93
CA VAL A 166 -6.47 38.25 7.33
C VAL A 166 -7.10 38.86 6.09
N THR A 167 -8.34 39.31 6.20
CA THR A 167 -9.07 39.96 5.11
C THR A 167 -9.18 41.46 5.36
N ASN A 168 -9.53 42.20 4.32
CA ASN A 168 -9.75 43.65 4.39
C ASN A 168 -8.53 44.46 4.90
N PHE A 169 -7.32 44.00 4.56
CA PHE A 169 -6.09 44.65 4.96
C PHE A 169 -5.77 45.87 4.07
N ASP A 170 -5.43 46.99 4.69
CA ASP A 170 -4.99 48.19 3.98
C ASP A 170 -3.49 48.13 3.69
N ALA A 171 -3.15 47.88 2.41
CA ALA A 171 -1.76 47.78 1.95
C ALA A 171 -0.94 49.06 2.20
N ALA A 172 -1.58 50.24 2.36
CA ALA A 172 -0.88 51.48 2.67
C ALA A 172 -0.23 51.49 4.07
N LYS A 173 -0.62 50.54 4.95
CA LYS A 173 -0.04 50.39 6.30
C LYS A 173 1.28 49.63 6.31
N LEU A 174 1.72 49.06 5.18
CA LEU A 174 2.97 48.33 5.08
C LEU A 174 4.16 49.28 5.20
N LYS A 175 5.10 48.92 6.07
CA LYS A 175 6.43 49.54 6.20
C LYS A 175 7.47 48.44 6.30
N PRO A 176 7.82 47.77 5.18
CA PRO A 176 8.68 46.60 5.19
C PRO A 176 10.07 46.92 5.78
N ASN A 177 10.58 46.00 6.59
CA ASN A 177 11.94 46.06 7.08
C ASN A 177 12.88 45.50 5.99
N SER A 178 13.78 46.34 5.47
CA SER A 178 14.71 45.97 4.39
C SER A 178 15.67 44.81 4.73
N GLU A 179 15.90 44.54 6.01
CA GLU A 179 16.71 43.39 6.43
C GLU A 179 15.97 42.04 6.26
N GLU A 180 14.64 42.07 6.19
CA GLU A 180 13.78 40.88 6.12
C GLU A 180 13.05 40.76 4.78
N VAL A 181 12.64 41.89 4.21
CA VAL A 181 11.82 42.00 3.01
C VAL A 181 12.46 42.96 2.01
N GLU A 182 12.75 42.46 0.81
CA GLU A 182 13.30 43.23 -0.30
C GLU A 182 12.21 44.07 -0.98
N GLU A 183 11.04 43.46 -1.19
CA GLU A 183 9.94 44.05 -1.95
C GLU A 183 8.60 43.46 -1.50
N THR A 184 7.51 44.19 -1.72
CA THR A 184 6.14 43.69 -1.53
C THR A 184 5.32 43.91 -2.79
N MET A 185 4.45 42.98 -3.12
CA MET A 185 3.58 43.06 -4.30
C MET A 185 2.14 42.73 -3.92
N VAL A 186 1.18 43.47 -4.47
CA VAL A 186 -0.25 43.15 -4.37
C VAL A 186 -0.66 42.47 -5.66
N VAL A 187 -1.13 41.23 -5.57
CA VAL A 187 -1.49 40.40 -6.73
C VAL A 187 -2.95 39.98 -6.64
N ASP A 188 -3.67 40.11 -7.75
CA ASP A 188 -4.98 39.48 -7.87
C ASP A 188 -4.86 37.97 -8.14
N ARG A 189 -6.02 37.30 -8.25
CA ARG A 189 -6.09 35.86 -8.46
C ARG A 189 -5.46 35.41 -9.78
N GLU A 190 -5.64 36.17 -10.86
CA GLU A 190 -5.12 35.77 -12.17
C GLU A 190 -3.62 36.04 -12.25
N GLN A 191 -3.15 37.18 -11.72
CA GLN A 191 -1.72 37.46 -11.57
C GLN A 191 -1.01 36.39 -10.73
N LEU A 192 -1.60 35.97 -9.61
CA LEU A 192 -1.04 34.90 -8.79
C LEU A 192 -0.97 33.57 -9.54
N LYS A 193 -2.00 33.21 -10.31
CA LYS A 193 -1.99 32.00 -11.15
C LYS A 193 -0.88 32.07 -12.20
N ASP A 194 -0.73 33.20 -12.87
CA ASP A 194 0.29 33.39 -13.89
C ASP A 194 1.70 33.32 -13.30
N MET A 195 1.91 33.91 -12.10
CA MET A 195 3.16 33.78 -11.36
C MET A 195 3.48 32.33 -11.04
N VAL A 196 2.53 31.57 -10.48
CA VAL A 196 2.72 30.15 -10.14
C VAL A 196 2.96 29.31 -11.39
N ALA A 197 2.29 29.60 -12.51
CA ALA A 197 2.50 28.93 -13.79
C ALA A 197 3.88 29.23 -14.40
N GLY A 198 4.41 30.43 -14.16
CA GLY A 198 5.74 30.85 -14.60
C GLY A 198 6.90 30.22 -13.84
N PHE A 199 6.67 29.54 -12.71
CA PHE A 199 7.68 28.81 -11.96
C PHE A 199 7.72 27.32 -12.36
N PRO A 200 8.70 26.88 -13.17
CA PRO A 200 8.86 25.47 -13.52
C PRO A 200 9.21 24.66 -12.27
N GLY A 201 8.22 23.95 -11.71
CA GLY A 201 8.36 23.13 -10.50
C GLY A 201 7.13 23.14 -9.58
N LEU A 202 6.29 24.19 -9.64
CA LEU A 202 5.09 24.33 -8.80
C LEU A 202 3.79 23.88 -9.47
N THR A 203 3.81 23.61 -10.78
CA THR A 203 2.63 23.11 -11.50
C THR A 203 2.31 21.68 -11.06
N MET A 204 1.40 21.54 -10.10
CA MET A 204 0.86 20.28 -9.55
C MET A 204 0.00 19.46 -10.55
N HIS A 205 0.13 19.73 -11.85
CA HIS A 205 -0.55 19.03 -12.95
C HIS A 205 0.45 18.44 -13.94
N THR A 206 1.51 17.81 -13.43
CA THR A 206 2.41 17.05 -14.31
C THR A 206 1.61 15.94 -14.99
N ILE A 207 2.00 15.58 -16.22
CA ILE A 207 1.40 14.45 -16.94
C ILE A 207 1.37 13.19 -16.06
N TRP A 208 2.38 13.04 -15.20
CA TRP A 208 2.51 11.95 -14.24
C TRP A 208 1.44 11.95 -13.15
N SER A 209 1.07 13.12 -12.58
CA SER A 209 0.00 13.18 -11.58
C SER A 209 -1.36 12.83 -12.18
N ARG A 210 -1.61 13.27 -13.42
CA ARG A 210 -2.83 12.94 -14.17
C ARG A 210 -2.87 11.46 -14.57
N ALA A 211 -1.74 10.92 -15.05
CA ALA A 211 -1.62 9.51 -15.38
C ALA A 211 -1.83 8.62 -14.15
N ASN A 212 -1.26 9.00 -12.99
CA ASN A 212 -1.47 8.28 -11.74
C ASN A 212 -2.93 8.31 -11.28
N ALA A 213 -3.61 9.45 -11.40
CA ALA A 213 -5.04 9.56 -11.08
C ALA A 213 -5.90 8.66 -11.98
N VAL A 214 -5.64 8.64 -13.29
CA VAL A 214 -6.32 7.75 -14.24
C VAL A 214 -6.06 6.29 -13.89
N PHE A 215 -4.81 5.93 -13.60
CA PHE A 215 -4.43 4.57 -13.23
C PHE A 215 -5.13 4.11 -11.94
N ALA A 216 -5.12 4.94 -10.90
CA ALA A 216 -5.78 4.64 -9.63
C ALA A 216 -7.30 4.48 -9.78
N PHE A 217 -7.93 5.31 -10.61
CA PHE A 217 -9.36 5.19 -10.92
C PHE A 217 -9.67 3.90 -11.68
N MET A 218 -8.88 3.56 -12.70
CA MET A 218 -9.03 2.32 -13.47
C MET A 218 -8.89 1.08 -12.56
N LEU A 219 -7.90 1.07 -11.66
CA LEU A 219 -7.71 -0.03 -10.71
C LEU A 219 -8.90 -0.16 -9.75
N SER A 220 -9.44 0.96 -9.29
CA SER A 220 -10.61 0.99 -8.40
C SER A 220 -11.87 0.46 -9.12
N ALA A 221 -12.09 0.89 -10.37
CA ALA A 221 -13.19 0.41 -11.19
C ALA A 221 -13.09 -1.10 -11.50
N LEU A 222 -11.89 -1.58 -11.83
CA LEU A 222 -11.63 -3.01 -12.04
C LEU A 222 -11.88 -3.83 -10.76
N SER A 223 -11.44 -3.33 -9.60
CA SER A 223 -11.68 -3.98 -8.30
C SER A 223 -13.18 -4.07 -7.96
N ALA A 224 -13.93 -3.00 -8.19
CA ALA A 224 -15.38 -3.02 -8.01
C ALA A 224 -16.05 -4.03 -8.96
N MET A 225 -15.61 -4.07 -10.22
CA MET A 225 -16.14 -5.02 -11.20
C MET A 225 -15.84 -6.47 -10.83
N THR A 226 -14.60 -6.81 -10.41
CA THR A 226 -14.26 -8.16 -9.99
C THR A 226 -15.02 -8.59 -8.74
N PHE A 227 -15.29 -7.67 -7.83
CA PHE A 227 -16.14 -7.93 -6.65
C PHE A 227 -17.59 -8.23 -7.04
N CYS A 228 -18.17 -7.46 -7.96
CA CYS A 228 -19.51 -7.75 -8.50
C CYS A 228 -19.57 -9.11 -9.19
N VAL A 229 -18.54 -9.46 -9.99
CA VAL A 229 -18.44 -10.79 -10.62
C VAL A 229 -18.39 -11.89 -9.56
N PHE A 230 -17.56 -11.73 -8.51
CA PHE A 230 -17.50 -12.66 -7.39
C PHE A 230 -18.87 -12.87 -6.74
N LEU A 231 -19.55 -11.79 -6.32
CA LEU A 231 -20.87 -11.86 -5.69
C LEU A 231 -21.92 -12.53 -6.58
N SER A 232 -21.89 -12.26 -7.88
CA SER A 232 -22.82 -12.86 -8.83
C SER A 232 -22.59 -14.36 -9.07
N SER A 233 -21.38 -14.86 -8.78
CA SER A 233 -20.95 -16.23 -9.11
C SER A 233 -20.93 -17.18 -7.91
N VAL A 234 -20.71 -16.66 -6.69
CA VAL A 234 -20.52 -17.49 -5.49
C VAL A 234 -21.76 -18.29 -5.09
N PHE A 235 -22.96 -17.83 -5.46
CA PHE A 235 -24.23 -18.48 -5.12
C PHE A 235 -24.78 -19.39 -6.23
N LEU A 236 -24.07 -19.51 -7.36
CA LEU A 236 -24.51 -20.38 -8.44
C LEU A 236 -24.28 -21.85 -8.07
N PRO A 237 -25.23 -22.75 -8.39
CA PRO A 237 -25.08 -24.16 -8.13
C PRO A 237 -23.94 -24.72 -9.00
N ASN A 238 -23.01 -25.45 -8.37
CA ASN A 238 -21.89 -26.10 -9.04
C ASN A 238 -22.05 -27.63 -9.10
N SER A 239 -23.29 -28.11 -9.11
CA SER A 239 -23.64 -29.54 -9.06
C SER A 239 -24.22 -30.00 -10.38
N ALA A 240 -23.98 -31.26 -10.75
CA ALA A 240 -24.55 -31.88 -11.94
C ALA A 240 -24.85 -33.36 -11.68
N PRO A 241 -25.90 -33.93 -12.31
CA PRO A 241 -26.17 -35.36 -12.25
C PRO A 241 -25.06 -36.14 -12.95
N VAL A 242 -24.60 -37.23 -12.32
CA VAL A 242 -23.52 -38.08 -12.85
C VAL A 242 -23.97 -39.54 -12.78
N VAL A 243 -23.76 -40.28 -13.86
CA VAL A 243 -23.92 -41.74 -13.89
C VAL A 243 -22.54 -42.37 -14.03
N LEU A 244 -22.19 -43.23 -13.07
CA LEU A 244 -20.91 -43.93 -13.02
C LEU A 244 -21.15 -45.45 -13.02
N SER A 245 -20.29 -46.18 -13.72
CA SER A 245 -20.21 -47.64 -13.56
C SER A 245 -18.77 -48.14 -13.70
N ALA A 246 -18.48 -49.24 -13.01
CA ALA A 246 -17.21 -49.94 -13.15
C ALA A 246 -17.44 -51.42 -13.48
N ARG A 247 -16.68 -51.96 -14.42
CA ARG A 247 -16.73 -53.36 -14.85
C ARG A 247 -15.34 -53.97 -14.90
N ASN A 248 -15.27 -55.29 -14.97
CA ASN A 248 -14.01 -56.02 -15.18
C ASN A 248 -12.90 -55.63 -14.16
N VAL A 249 -13.25 -55.59 -12.87
CA VAL A 249 -12.32 -55.22 -11.80
C VAL A 249 -11.31 -56.34 -11.60
N ARG A 250 -10.04 -56.03 -11.81
CA ARG A 250 -8.90 -56.95 -11.69
C ARG A 250 -7.93 -56.41 -10.65
N VAL A 251 -7.55 -57.23 -9.67
CA VAL A 251 -6.62 -56.86 -8.60
C VAL A 251 -5.35 -57.71 -8.72
N LYS A 252 -4.18 -57.10 -8.56
CA LYS A 252 -2.89 -57.78 -8.59
C LYS A 252 -2.01 -57.28 -7.47
N SER A 253 -1.42 -58.20 -6.73
CA SER A 253 -0.40 -57.86 -5.73
C SER A 253 0.95 -57.67 -6.42
N MET A 254 1.55 -56.50 -6.24
CA MET A 254 2.89 -56.15 -6.73
C MET A 254 3.83 -55.90 -5.55
N VAL A 255 5.13 -55.98 -5.81
CA VAL A 255 6.16 -55.56 -4.83
C VAL A 255 6.40 -54.08 -5.06
N ASP A 256 6.19 -53.26 -4.03
CA ASP A 256 6.54 -51.85 -4.05
C ASP A 256 8.02 -51.68 -3.68
N TYR A 257 8.79 -51.25 -4.68
CA TYR A 257 10.22 -51.01 -4.54
C TYR A 257 10.54 -49.70 -3.83
N ALA A 258 9.57 -48.78 -3.69
CA ALA A 258 9.74 -47.54 -2.94
C ALA A 258 9.60 -47.75 -1.42
N SER A 259 8.84 -48.77 -0.99
CA SER A 259 8.54 -49.07 0.41
C SER A 259 9.33 -50.29 0.93
N ASN A 260 10.64 -50.35 0.68
CA ASN A 260 11.52 -51.43 1.16
C ASN A 260 11.07 -52.87 0.79
N GLY A 261 10.38 -53.05 -0.35
CA GLY A 261 9.94 -54.37 -0.82
C GLY A 261 8.67 -54.90 -0.15
N ALA A 262 7.86 -54.03 0.47
CA ALA A 262 6.51 -54.38 0.91
C ALA A 262 5.62 -54.74 -0.30
N ARG A 263 4.53 -55.48 -0.07
CA ARG A 263 3.56 -55.82 -1.12
C ARG A 263 2.42 -54.81 -1.10
N SER A 264 2.05 -54.33 -2.28
CA SER A 264 0.97 -53.38 -2.51
C SER A 264 -0.02 -53.96 -3.51
N ASP A 265 -1.30 -53.71 -3.29
CA ASP A 265 -2.34 -54.13 -4.22
C ASP A 265 -2.58 -53.04 -5.27
N VAL A 266 -2.56 -53.47 -6.54
CA VAL A 266 -2.86 -52.64 -7.69
C VAL A 266 -4.13 -53.17 -8.34
N ALA A 267 -5.16 -52.35 -8.46
CA ALA A 267 -6.40 -52.70 -9.11
C ALA A 267 -6.65 -51.86 -10.37
N MET A 268 -7.31 -52.48 -11.34
CA MET A 268 -7.75 -51.86 -12.58
C MET A 268 -9.20 -52.26 -12.86
N ALA A 269 -10.02 -51.31 -13.26
CA ALA A 269 -11.40 -51.52 -13.64
C ALA A 269 -11.69 -50.74 -14.92
N GLU A 270 -12.55 -51.26 -15.78
CA GLU A 270 -13.09 -50.50 -16.91
C GLU A 270 -14.14 -49.54 -16.38
N LEU A 271 -13.98 -48.25 -16.69
CA LEU A 271 -14.82 -47.18 -16.19
C LEU A 271 -15.77 -46.71 -17.29
N SER A 272 -17.02 -46.45 -16.92
CA SER A 272 -17.95 -45.68 -17.77
C SER A 272 -18.45 -44.47 -17.00
N ILE A 273 -18.33 -43.29 -17.62
CA ILE A 273 -18.61 -41.98 -17.03
C ILE A 273 -19.56 -41.24 -17.98
N ASP A 274 -20.73 -40.90 -17.46
CA ASP A 274 -21.72 -40.06 -18.14
C ASP A 274 -22.06 -38.87 -17.26
N VAL A 275 -21.80 -37.66 -17.77
CA VAL A 275 -22.10 -36.41 -17.07
C VAL A 275 -22.37 -35.28 -18.07
N ASP A 276 -23.39 -34.47 -17.78
CA ASP A 276 -23.63 -33.19 -18.42
C ASP A 276 -23.20 -32.04 -17.51
N VAL A 277 -22.03 -31.46 -17.78
CA VAL A 277 -21.51 -30.29 -17.04
C VAL A 277 -21.90 -28.95 -17.66
N THR A 278 -22.74 -28.95 -18.70
CA THR A 278 -23.23 -27.71 -19.34
C THR A 278 -23.81 -26.70 -18.34
N PRO A 279 -24.63 -27.08 -17.35
CA PRO A 279 -25.24 -26.13 -16.41
C PRO A 279 -24.23 -25.39 -15.53
N ILE A 280 -23.00 -25.92 -15.39
CA ILE A 280 -21.96 -25.34 -14.53
C ILE A 280 -21.25 -24.18 -15.24
N PHE A 281 -21.21 -24.17 -16.57
CA PHE A 281 -20.56 -23.11 -17.35
C PHE A 281 -21.40 -21.83 -17.39
N ASN A 282 -21.19 -20.96 -16.41
CA ASN A 282 -21.72 -19.58 -16.41
C ASN A 282 -20.71 -18.58 -17.01
N TRP A 283 -21.07 -17.28 -17.05
CA TRP A 283 -20.23 -16.22 -17.62
C TRP A 283 -18.87 -16.05 -16.94
N ASN A 284 -18.67 -16.53 -15.70
CA ASN A 284 -17.41 -16.45 -14.98
C ASN A 284 -16.56 -17.74 -15.02
N VAL A 285 -17.07 -18.88 -15.51
CA VAL A 285 -16.31 -20.15 -15.53
C VAL A 285 -15.45 -20.29 -16.79
N LYS A 286 -14.13 -20.27 -16.65
CA LYS A 286 -13.19 -20.41 -17.77
C LYS A 286 -13.07 -21.87 -18.22
N GLN A 287 -12.87 -22.75 -17.25
CA GLN A 287 -12.62 -24.16 -17.48
C GLN A 287 -12.99 -24.98 -16.24
N LEU A 288 -13.27 -26.26 -16.45
CA LEU A 288 -13.49 -27.24 -15.39
C LEU A 288 -12.36 -28.27 -15.44
N PHE A 289 -11.80 -28.60 -14.28
CA PHE A 289 -10.89 -29.73 -14.13
C PHE A 289 -11.64 -30.85 -13.43
N LEU A 290 -12.10 -31.84 -14.20
CA LEU A 290 -12.82 -33.00 -13.68
C LEU A 290 -11.84 -34.10 -13.33
N TYR A 291 -12.12 -34.81 -12.25
CA TYR A 291 -11.36 -35.97 -11.83
C TYR A 291 -12.25 -36.98 -11.10
N LEU A 292 -12.05 -38.27 -11.40
CA LEU A 292 -12.72 -39.38 -10.74
C LEU A 292 -11.89 -39.83 -9.54
N ALA A 293 -12.45 -39.74 -8.35
CA ALA A 293 -11.84 -40.17 -7.11
C ALA A 293 -12.44 -41.50 -6.65
N ALA A 294 -11.62 -42.36 -6.06
CA ALA A 294 -12.08 -43.52 -5.32
C ALA A 294 -11.89 -43.31 -3.81
N GLU A 295 -12.93 -43.62 -3.03
CA GLU A 295 -12.99 -43.42 -1.58
C GLU A 295 -13.24 -44.76 -0.90
N TYR A 296 -12.38 -45.15 0.04
CA TYR A 296 -12.46 -46.40 0.78
C TYR A 296 -11.82 -46.24 2.17
N SER A 297 -11.95 -47.23 3.05
CA SER A 297 -11.41 -47.21 4.41
C SER A 297 -10.53 -48.43 4.65
N THR A 298 -9.39 -48.26 5.32
CA THR A 298 -8.47 -49.37 5.64
C THR A 298 -8.19 -49.43 7.14
N PRO A 299 -7.73 -50.57 7.69
CA PRO A 299 -7.41 -50.68 9.12
C PRO A 299 -6.35 -49.68 9.60
N SER A 300 -5.45 -49.25 8.72
CA SER A 300 -4.43 -48.24 8.98
C SER A 300 -4.95 -46.81 8.86
N ASN A 301 -6.02 -46.56 8.10
CA ASN A 301 -6.60 -45.24 7.87
C ASN A 301 -8.14 -45.31 7.84
N PRO A 302 -8.83 -44.72 8.84
CA PRO A 302 -10.29 -44.86 9.00
C PRO A 302 -11.10 -44.27 7.83
N VAL A 303 -10.50 -43.38 7.05
CA VAL A 303 -10.94 -42.99 5.71
C VAL A 303 -9.68 -42.83 4.86
N ASN A 304 -9.43 -43.74 3.91
CA ASN A 304 -8.41 -43.61 2.86
C ASN A 304 -8.91 -42.60 1.79
N GLN A 305 -9.25 -41.39 2.24
CA GLN A 305 -9.41 -40.21 1.38
C GLN A 305 -8.17 -39.30 1.44
N VAL A 306 -7.23 -39.51 2.36
CA VAL A 306 -6.18 -38.52 2.63
C VAL A 306 -4.90 -39.16 3.20
N LYS A 307 -3.85 -39.25 2.38
CA LYS A 307 -2.44 -38.95 2.73
C LYS A 307 -1.50 -39.18 1.53
N CYS A 308 -1.32 -38.16 0.68
CA CYS A 308 0.05 -37.84 0.26
C CYS A 308 0.70 -37.05 1.41
N SER A 309 2.01 -36.94 1.44
CA SER A 309 2.81 -36.18 2.41
C SER A 309 2.61 -34.64 2.37
N THR A 310 1.44 -34.20 1.91
CA THR A 310 0.82 -32.87 2.01
C THR A 310 -0.70 -33.08 1.97
N PRO A 311 -1.50 -32.28 2.71
CA PRO A 311 -2.95 -32.50 2.78
C PRO A 311 -3.54 -32.30 1.38
N LEU A 312 -4.45 -33.21 0.96
CA LEU A 312 -5.22 -33.24 -0.30
C LEU A 312 -4.61 -34.01 -1.48
N ASN A 313 -4.75 -35.34 -1.53
CA ASN A 313 -4.86 -36.02 -2.83
C ASN A 313 -5.67 -37.33 -2.72
N PRO A 314 -6.87 -37.42 -3.34
CA PRO A 314 -7.55 -38.69 -3.55
C PRO A 314 -6.82 -39.54 -4.60
N VAL A 315 -7.07 -40.85 -4.64
CA VAL A 315 -6.64 -41.71 -5.76
C VAL A 315 -7.46 -41.29 -6.98
N VAL A 316 -6.88 -40.41 -7.80
CA VAL A 316 -7.47 -39.94 -9.06
C VAL A 316 -7.30 -41.05 -10.09
N LEU A 317 -8.40 -41.67 -10.52
CA LEU A 317 -8.37 -42.75 -11.52
C LEU A 317 -8.44 -42.22 -12.96
N TRP A 318 -9.04 -41.05 -13.13
CA TRP A 318 -9.29 -40.42 -14.42
C TRP A 318 -9.40 -38.91 -14.22
N ASP A 319 -8.93 -38.14 -15.19
CA ASP A 319 -9.04 -36.68 -15.21
C ASP A 319 -9.29 -36.16 -16.62
N LYS A 320 -10.03 -35.04 -16.73
CA LYS A 320 -10.27 -34.35 -18.00
C LYS A 320 -10.45 -32.86 -17.75
N ILE A 321 -9.86 -32.05 -18.63
CA ILE A 321 -10.06 -30.60 -18.65
C ILE A 321 -11.11 -30.30 -19.71
N VAL A 322 -12.16 -29.57 -19.32
CA VAL A 322 -13.20 -29.08 -20.23
C VAL A 322 -13.12 -27.56 -20.26
N MET A 323 -12.89 -26.98 -21.43
CA MET A 323 -12.87 -25.53 -21.59
C MET A 323 -14.28 -25.02 -21.92
N ARG A 324 -14.54 -23.74 -21.64
CA ARG A 324 -15.77 -23.12 -22.10
C ARG A 324 -15.81 -23.13 -23.63
N GLY A 325 -16.90 -23.65 -24.20
CA GLY A 325 -17.11 -23.76 -25.65
C GLY A 325 -16.77 -25.13 -26.23
N ASP A 326 -16.17 -26.02 -25.44
CA ASP A 326 -16.03 -27.43 -25.78
C ASP A 326 -17.37 -28.17 -25.61
N TRP A 327 -17.42 -29.42 -26.09
CA TRP A 327 -18.50 -30.35 -25.77
C TRP A 327 -18.55 -30.58 -24.26
N SER A 328 -19.59 -30.05 -23.61
CA SER A 328 -19.79 -30.05 -22.17
C SER A 328 -20.53 -31.29 -21.64
N THR A 329 -20.90 -32.20 -22.52
CA THR A 329 -21.43 -33.52 -22.17
C THR A 329 -20.35 -34.56 -22.41
N ILE A 330 -20.05 -35.36 -21.38
CA ILE A 330 -19.00 -36.37 -21.40
C ILE A 330 -19.69 -37.73 -21.40
N HIS A 331 -19.45 -38.51 -22.45
CA HIS A 331 -19.86 -39.91 -22.55
C HIS A 331 -18.62 -40.74 -22.85
N GLU A 332 -18.09 -41.40 -21.81
CA GLU A 332 -16.94 -42.29 -21.92
C GLU A 332 -17.40 -43.69 -21.50
N GLU A 333 -17.30 -44.67 -22.39
CA GLU A 333 -17.67 -46.06 -22.11
C GLU A 333 -16.43 -46.96 -22.20
N HIS A 334 -16.31 -47.93 -21.29
CA HIS A 334 -15.22 -48.92 -21.27
C HIS A 334 -13.80 -48.32 -21.29
N THR A 335 -13.62 -47.12 -20.71
CA THR A 335 -12.33 -46.44 -20.67
C THR A 335 -11.44 -47.05 -19.59
N THR A 336 -10.17 -47.30 -19.92
CA THR A 336 -9.17 -47.71 -18.93
C THR A 336 -8.72 -46.52 -18.10
N PRO A 337 -8.57 -46.67 -16.78
CA PRO A 337 -8.17 -45.58 -15.91
C PRO A 337 -6.75 -45.14 -16.27
N LYS A 338 -6.52 -43.82 -16.19
CA LYS A 338 -5.20 -43.23 -16.47
C LYS A 338 -4.20 -43.53 -15.36
N TYR A 339 -4.69 -43.74 -14.15
CA TYR A 339 -3.91 -44.11 -12.98
C TYR A 339 -4.50 -45.38 -12.35
N PHE A 340 -3.63 -46.29 -11.94
CA PHE A 340 -4.07 -47.50 -11.26
C PHE A 340 -4.58 -47.18 -9.86
N PHE A 341 -5.52 -47.99 -9.40
CA PHE A 341 -5.91 -47.99 -8.00
C PHE A 341 -4.77 -48.66 -7.22
N MET A 342 -4.07 -47.94 -6.34
CA MET A 342 -2.97 -48.48 -5.55
C MET A 342 -3.30 -48.36 -4.05
N ASP A 343 -3.19 -49.47 -3.33
CA ASP A 343 -3.21 -49.53 -1.86
C ASP A 343 -1.84 -50.01 -1.39
N ASP A 344 -1.25 -49.32 -0.41
CA ASP A 344 0.06 -49.65 0.16
C ASP A 344 0.03 -50.97 0.97
N GLY A 345 -1.14 -51.60 1.10
CA GLY A 345 -1.33 -52.90 1.74
C GLY A 345 -1.94 -53.96 0.80
N THR A 346 -2.48 -55.03 1.40
CA THR A 346 -3.12 -56.16 0.69
C THR A 346 -4.63 -56.25 0.96
N ASN A 347 -5.26 -55.08 1.10
CA ASN A 347 -6.62 -54.96 1.63
C ASN A 347 -7.70 -54.77 0.55
N LEU A 348 -7.35 -54.92 -0.73
CA LEU A 348 -8.28 -54.65 -1.83
C LEU A 348 -9.12 -55.84 -2.23
N LEU A 349 -8.68 -57.07 -1.95
CA LEU A 349 -9.51 -58.26 -2.15
C LEU A 349 -10.73 -58.22 -1.22
N ASP A 350 -11.88 -58.60 -1.77
CA ASP A 350 -13.18 -58.62 -1.06
C ASP A 350 -13.56 -57.29 -0.38
N HIS A 351 -12.96 -56.16 -0.79
CA HIS A 351 -13.25 -54.88 -0.17
C HIS A 351 -14.73 -54.51 -0.41
N PRO A 352 -15.54 -54.29 0.64
CA PRO A 352 -16.99 -54.22 0.51
C PRO A 352 -17.48 -52.88 -0.04
N ASN A 353 -16.76 -51.78 0.24
CA ASN A 353 -17.25 -50.41 0.04
C ASN A 353 -16.16 -49.50 -0.58
N VAL A 354 -15.81 -49.71 -1.85
CA VAL A 354 -15.03 -48.71 -2.61
C VAL A 354 -15.99 -47.83 -3.39
N THR A 355 -16.10 -46.55 -3.03
CA THR A 355 -17.04 -45.61 -3.65
C THR A 355 -16.33 -44.74 -4.67
N LEU A 356 -16.80 -44.75 -5.91
CA LEU A 356 -16.37 -43.84 -6.97
C LEU A 356 -17.21 -42.57 -6.92
N VAL A 357 -16.52 -41.43 -6.95
CA VAL A 357 -17.13 -40.10 -6.91
C VAL A 357 -16.46 -39.22 -7.96
N LEU A 358 -17.25 -38.59 -8.83
CA LEU A 358 -16.75 -37.60 -9.77
C LEU A 358 -16.74 -36.22 -9.12
N ARG A 359 -15.58 -35.55 -9.14
CA ARG A 359 -15.38 -34.21 -8.61
C ARG A 359 -14.79 -33.29 -9.66
N TRP A 360 -14.91 -31.99 -9.46
CA TRP A 360 -14.28 -31.01 -10.32
C TRP A 360 -13.90 -29.71 -9.61
N ASN A 361 -12.82 -29.11 -10.09
CA ASN A 361 -12.45 -27.74 -9.74
C ASN A 361 -13.02 -26.78 -10.79
N VAL A 362 -13.81 -25.82 -10.33
CA VAL A 362 -14.34 -24.73 -11.14
C VAL A 362 -13.30 -23.62 -11.19
N ILE A 363 -12.71 -23.38 -12.35
CA ILE A 363 -11.68 -22.34 -12.53
C ILE A 363 -12.36 -21.10 -13.12
N PRO A 364 -12.55 -20.03 -12.34
CA PRO A 364 -13.18 -18.82 -12.83
C PRO A 364 -12.21 -17.93 -13.62
N ASN A 365 -12.75 -16.95 -14.35
CA ASN A 365 -11.96 -15.85 -14.91
C ASN A 365 -11.45 -14.91 -13.81
N ALA A 366 -12.24 -14.70 -12.76
CA ALA A 366 -11.87 -13.96 -11.57
C ALA A 366 -12.60 -14.50 -10.32
N GLY A 367 -11.90 -14.56 -9.19
CA GLY A 367 -12.49 -14.91 -7.89
C GLY A 367 -12.09 -16.29 -7.38
N TYR A 368 -13.03 -16.94 -6.67
CA TYR A 368 -12.80 -18.14 -5.87
C TYR A 368 -12.77 -19.42 -6.71
N LEU A 369 -11.79 -20.29 -6.45
CA LEU A 369 -11.69 -21.61 -7.06
C LEU A 369 -12.54 -22.60 -6.26
N ALA A 370 -13.75 -22.89 -6.77
CA ALA A 370 -14.69 -23.75 -6.09
C ALA A 370 -14.40 -25.23 -6.39
N LEU A 371 -14.40 -26.06 -5.34
CA LEU A 371 -14.43 -27.51 -5.46
C LEU A 371 -15.89 -27.97 -5.43
N ALA A 372 -16.28 -28.78 -6.40
CA ALA A 372 -17.62 -29.32 -6.48
C ALA A 372 -17.63 -30.82 -6.81
N GLN A 373 -18.78 -31.44 -6.61
CA GLN A 373 -18.97 -32.89 -6.68
C GLN A 373 -20.28 -33.19 -7.40
N GLY A 374 -20.30 -34.28 -8.17
CA GLY A 374 -21.51 -34.78 -8.81
C GLY A 374 -22.52 -35.38 -7.83
N GLU A 375 -23.79 -35.40 -8.25
CA GLU A 375 -24.92 -35.91 -7.46
C GLU A 375 -25.03 -37.44 -7.47
N GLY A 376 -24.10 -38.13 -8.14
CA GLY A 376 -24.05 -39.59 -8.25
C GLY A 376 -22.77 -40.20 -7.69
N GLN A 377 -22.89 -41.40 -7.15
CA GLN A 377 -21.78 -42.22 -6.67
C GLN A 377 -21.99 -43.68 -7.09
N HIS A 378 -20.90 -44.43 -7.25
CA HIS A 378 -20.98 -45.84 -7.60
C HIS A 378 -20.09 -46.68 -6.69
N ILE A 379 -20.67 -47.71 -6.05
CA ILE A 379 -19.92 -48.62 -5.18
C ILE A 379 -19.42 -49.80 -6.02
N VAL A 380 -18.10 -49.95 -6.05
CA VAL A 380 -17.40 -51.01 -6.79
C VAL A 380 -17.17 -52.19 -5.87
N LYS A 381 -17.53 -53.39 -6.35
CA LYS A 381 -17.22 -54.65 -5.68
C LYS A 381 -15.89 -55.20 -6.21
N PHE A 382 -14.97 -55.45 -5.29
CA PHE A 382 -13.67 -56.02 -5.63
C PHE A 382 -13.74 -57.56 -5.65
N PRO A 383 -12.90 -58.22 -6.47
CA PRO A 383 -12.85 -59.68 -6.52
C PRO A 383 -12.21 -60.29 -5.27
N SER A 384 -12.47 -61.58 -5.06
CA SER A 384 -11.91 -62.37 -3.94
C SER A 384 -10.53 -62.97 -4.22
N THR A 385 -10.06 -62.92 -5.47
CA THR A 385 -8.79 -63.53 -5.89
C THR A 385 -7.96 -62.59 -6.76
N TYR A 386 -6.64 -62.75 -6.69
CA TYR A 386 -5.72 -61.99 -7.54
C TYR A 386 -5.76 -62.45 -8.99
N TYR A 387 -5.77 -61.48 -9.89
CA TYR A 387 -5.64 -61.69 -11.32
C TYR A 387 -4.20 -62.08 -11.69
N THR A 388 -4.05 -63.22 -12.36
CA THR A 388 -2.75 -63.82 -12.71
C THR A 388 -2.25 -63.44 -14.11
N GLY A 389 -3.08 -62.77 -14.92
CA GLY A 389 -2.73 -62.34 -16.27
C GLY A 389 -1.86 -61.07 -16.32
N ARG A 390 -1.55 -60.65 -17.56
CA ARG A 390 -1.01 -59.30 -17.84
C ARG A 390 -2.16 -58.30 -17.85
N PHE A 391 -1.93 -57.11 -17.29
CA PHE A 391 -2.95 -56.06 -17.23
C PHE A 391 -3.33 -55.57 -18.62
#